data_AF-A0A7J3XXM6-F1
#
_entry.id   AF-A0A7J3XXM6-F1
#
_cell.length_a   1.000
_cell.length_b   1.000
_cell.length_c   1.000
_cell.angle_alpha   90.00
_cell.angle_beta   90.00
_cell.angle_gamma   90.00
#
_symmetry.space_group_name_H-M   'P 1'
#
loop_
_entity.id
_entity.type
_entity.pdbx_description
1 polymer ?
#
loop_
_entity_poly.entity_id
_entity_poly.type
_entity_poly.pdbx_seq_one_letter_code
_entity_poly.pdbx_strand_id
1 'polypeptide(L)' 'MSQKVIDVGEVHVSRTSLGKNKQGYRYLIYLPISRNYLWKILHEKNVKVRIFIEVPSEGLSRGDQGEGKH' A
#
# COMPACT_ATOMS: atom_id res chain seq x y z
N MET A 1 -26.80 0.42 -9.53
CA MET A 1 -26.18 -0.79 -8.94
C MET A 1 -25.27 -0.35 -7.80
N SER A 2 -25.52 -0.80 -6.58
CA SER A 2 -24.65 -0.52 -5.42
C SER A 2 -23.31 -1.26 -5.62
N GLN A 3 -22.22 -0.52 -5.80
CA GLN A 3 -20.89 -1.11 -5.65
C GLN A 3 -20.73 -1.45 -4.17
N LYS A 4 -20.67 -2.75 -3.85
CA LYS A 4 -20.34 -3.23 -2.51
C LYS A 4 -18.86 -2.93 -2.27
N VAL A 5 -18.58 -1.78 -1.66
CA VAL A 5 -17.25 -1.46 -1.15
C VAL A 5 -17.04 -2.32 0.09
N ILE A 6 -15.91 -3.01 0.11
CA ILE A 6 -15.49 -3.83 1.25
C ILE A 6 -14.33 -3.11 1.90
N ASP A 7 -14.57 -2.57 3.10
CA ASP A 7 -13.48 -2.08 3.93
C ASP A 7 -12.65 -3.27 4.42
N VAL A 8 -11.34 -3.19 4.19
CA VAL A 8 -10.34 -4.20 4.53
C VAL A 8 -9.52 -3.81 5.77
N GLY A 9 -9.78 -2.64 6.36
CA GLY A 9 -9.12 -2.13 7.55
C GLY A 9 -7.74 -1.54 7.27
N GLU A 10 -7.00 -1.29 8.35
CA GLU A 10 -5.64 -0.74 8.27
C GLU A 10 -4.64 -1.74 7.71
N VAL A 11 -3.82 -1.29 6.77
CA VAL A 11 -2.77 -2.08 6.15
C VAL A 11 -1.41 -1.49 6.46
N HIS A 12 -0.44 -2.35 6.76
CA HIS A 12 0.92 -1.92 6.98
C HIS A 12 1.62 -1.66 5.63
N VAL A 13 2.20 -0.47 5.47
CA VAL A 13 2.98 -0.09 4.30
C VAL A 13 4.46 -0.17 4.66
N SER A 14 5.21 -1.04 4.00
CA SER A 14 6.66 -1.13 4.19
C SER A 14 7.39 -0.50 3.02
N ARG A 15 8.40 0.33 3.31
CA ARG A 15 9.31 0.91 2.31
C ARG A 15 10.54 0.00 2.17
N THR A 16 10.79 -0.50 0.98
CA THR A 16 12.01 -1.23 0.63
C THR A 16 12.83 -0.48 -0.41
N SER A 17 14.15 -0.58 -0.36
CA SER A 17 15.02 -0.09 -1.43
C SER A 17 15.01 -1.06 -2.61
N LEU A 18 15.21 -0.52 -3.82
CA LEU A 18 15.28 -1.28 -5.07
C LEU A 18 16.59 -2.11 -5.23
N GLY A 19 17.44 -2.14 -4.19
CA GLY A 19 18.74 -2.81 -4.18
C GLY A 19 19.90 -1.91 -4.62
N LYS A 20 21.14 -2.37 -4.41
CA LYS A 20 22.38 -1.59 -4.65
C LYS A 20 22.54 -1.05 -6.08
N ASN A 21 21.85 -1.64 -7.06
CA ASN A 21 22.03 -1.35 -8.49
C ASN A 21 20.85 -0.57 -9.13
N LYS A 22 19.81 -0.21 -8.36
CA LYS A 22 18.68 0.59 -8.84
C LYS A 22 18.34 1.67 -7.83
N GLN A 23 18.50 2.93 -8.22
CA GLN A 23 18.04 4.05 -7.41
C GLN A 23 16.51 4.06 -7.38
N GLY A 24 15.96 4.07 -6.16
CA GLY A 24 14.55 4.28 -5.91
C GLY A 24 13.99 3.45 -4.76
N TYR A 25 12.79 3.81 -4.35
CA TYR A 25 12.03 3.13 -3.30
C TYR A 25 10.89 2.32 -3.92
N ARG A 26 10.55 1.19 -3.28
CA ARG A 26 9.29 0.48 -3.51
C ARG A 26 8.50 0.50 -2.21
N TYR A 27 7.21 0.77 -2.34
CA TYR A 27 6.26 0.64 -1.25
C TYR A 27 5.51 -0.68 -1.44
N LEU A 28 5.57 -1.52 -0.41
CA LEU A 28 4.85 -2.78 -0.34
C LEU A 28 3.62 -2.56 0.53
N ILE A 29 2.45 -2.87 -0.01
CA ILE A 29 1.19 -2.84 0.73
C ILE A 29 0.81 -4.29 0.99
N TYR A 30 0.88 -4.69 2.25
CA TYR A 30 0.49 -6.03 2.64
C TYR A 30 -1.02 -6.08 2.78
N LEU A 31 -1.66 -6.85 1.91
CA LEU A 31 -3.09 -7.12 2.03
C LEU A 31 -3.35 -7.93 3.32
N PRO A 32 -4.47 -7.71 4.02
CA PRO A 32 -4.75 -8.41 5.27
C PRO A 32 -4.81 -9.93 5.07
N ILE A 33 -3.99 -10.65 5.82
CA ILE A 33 -3.90 -12.12 5.76
C ILE A 33 -5.24 -12.78 6.11
N SER A 34 -6.02 -12.15 7.00
CA SER A 34 -7.38 -12.58 7.39
C SER A 34 -8.32 -12.72 6.19
N ARG A 35 -7.99 -12.14 5.03
CA ARG A 35 -8.79 -12.19 3.81
C ARG A 35 -8.08 -12.88 2.64
N ASN A 36 -7.08 -13.72 2.90
CA ASN A 36 -6.41 -14.51 1.85
C ASN A 36 -7.38 -15.35 1.01
N TYR A 37 -8.46 -15.89 1.60
CA TYR A 37 -9.49 -16.61 0.85
C TYR A 37 -10.15 -15.73 -0.21
N LEU A 38 -10.44 -14.46 0.12
CA LEU A 38 -11.05 -13.50 -0.79
C LEU A 38 -10.09 -13.17 -1.92
N TRP A 39 -8.82 -12.89 -1.60
CA TRP A 39 -7.80 -12.60 -2.62
C TRP A 39 -7.59 -13.76 -3.58
N LYS A 40 -7.56 -14.99 -3.05
CA LYS A 40 -7.48 -16.21 -3.87
C LYS A 40 -8.64 -16.31 -4.84
N ILE A 41 -9.88 -16.13 -4.38
CA ILE A 41 -11.08 -16.20 -5.23
C ILE A 41 -11.07 -15.08 -6.29
N LEU A 42 -10.70 -13.85 -5.91
CA LEU A 42 -10.63 -12.73 -6.84
C LEU A 42 -9.59 -12.97 -7.94
N HIS A 43 -8.43 -13.52 -7.56
CA HIS A 43 -7.36 -13.89 -8.49
C HIS A 43 -7.78 -15.03 -9.43
N GLU A 44 -8.32 -16.13 -8.89
CA GLU A 44 -8.79 -17.28 -9.66
C GLU A 44 -9.87 -16.89 -10.67
N LYS A 45 -10.74 -15.93 -10.31
CA LYS A 45 -11.80 -15.41 -11.19
C LYS A 45 -11.35 -14.26 -12.09
N ASN A 46 -10.07 -13.87 -12.04
CA ASN A 46 -9.51 -12.75 -12.79
C ASN A 46 -10.33 -11.45 -12.66
N VAL A 47 -10.84 -11.20 -11.45
CA VAL A 47 -11.69 -10.03 -11.16
C VAL A 47 -10.81 -8.79 -11.09
N LYS A 48 -11.21 -7.73 -11.81
CA LYS A 48 -10.53 -6.42 -11.70
C LYS A 48 -10.76 -5.84 -10.31
N VAL A 49 -9.70 -5.77 -9.51
CA VAL A 49 -9.71 -5.15 -8.18
C VAL A 49 -9.25 -3.70 -8.29
N ARG A 50 -10.00 -2.79 -7.66
CA ARG A 50 -9.58 -1.40 -7.45
C ARG A 50 -9.17 -1.24 -5.99
N ILE A 51 -7.99 -0.67 -5.75
CA ILE A 51 -7.47 -0.41 -4.42
C ILE A 51 -7.46 1.11 -4.22
N PHE A 52 -8.09 1.57 -3.15
CA PHE A 52 -8.05 2.96 -2.70
C PHE A 52 -7.16 3.01 -1.47
N ILE A 53 -6.22 3.94 -1.46
CA ILE A 53 -5.31 4.16 -0.34
C ILE A 53 -5.52 5.59 0.10
N GLU A 54 -5.98 5.75 1.33
CA GLU A 54 -6.04 7.05 1.98
C GLU A 54 -4.84 7.17 2.91
N VAL A 55 -4.03 8.21 2.72
CA VAL A 55 -2.95 8.56 3.63
C VAL A 55 -3.43 9.77 4.41
N PRO A 56 -3.72 9.63 5.73
CA PRO A 56 -4.19 10.75 6.52
C PRO A 56 -3.10 11.84 6.56
N SER A 57 -3.46 13.07 6.23
CA SER A 57 -2.57 14.23 6.18
C SER A 57 -1.97 14.57 7.55
N GLU A 58 -2.64 14.17 8.63
CA GLU A 58 -2.24 14.44 10.02
C GLU A 58 -0.94 13.70 10.43
N GLY A 59 -0.53 12.66 9.69
CA GLY A 59 0.66 11.85 9.99
C GLY A 59 1.93 12.21 9.21
N LEU A 60 1.88 13.13 8.24
CA LEU A 60 3.04 13.49 7.40
C LEU A 60 4.01 14.49 8.06
N SER A 61 3.77 14.86 9.31
CA SER A 61 4.61 15.81 10.05
C SER A 61 5.83 15.13 10.66
N ARG A 62 6.87 14.86 9.85
CA ARG A 62 8.31 14.78 10.20
C ARG A 62 9.03 13.83 9.23
N GLY A 63 9.58 14.37 8.16
CA GLY A 63 10.39 13.53 7.27
C GLY A 63 10.98 14.19 6.03
N ASP A 64 11.00 15.52 5.92
CA ASP A 64 11.76 16.24 4.90
C ASP A 64 12.47 17.44 5.54
N GLN A 65 13.47 17.13 6.37
CA GLN A 65 14.60 18.02 6.59
C GLN A 65 15.87 17.20 6.33
N GLY A 66 16.09 16.91 5.04
CA GLY A 66 17.44 16.62 4.56
C GLY A 66 18.19 17.94 4.52
N GLU A 67 19.01 18.14 5.55
CA GLU A 67 19.92 19.25 5.75
C GLU A 67 20.65 19.63 4.46
N GLY A 68 20.51 20.90 4.06
CA GLY A 68 21.54 21.56 3.27
C GLY A 68 22.85 21.54 4.07
N LYS A 69 23.93 21.10 3.43
CA LYS A 69 25.29 21.34 3.90
C LYS A 69 26.04 22.06 2.79
N HIS A 70 26.32 23.33 3.11
CA HIS A 70 27.51 24.13 2.84
C HIS A 70 28.49 23.64 1.75
#